data_AF-A0A3L6PHB8-F1
#
_entry.id   AF-A0A3L6PHB8-F1
#
_cell.length_a   1.000
_cell.length_b   1.000
_cell.length_c   1.000
_cell.angle_alpha   90.00
_cell.angle_beta   90.00
_cell.angle_gamma   90.00
#
_symmetry.space_group_name_H-M   'P 1'
#
loop_
_entity.id
_entity.type
_entity.pdbx_description
1 polymer ?
#
loop_
_entity_poly.entity_id
_entity_poly.type
_entity_poly.pdbx_seq_one_letter_code
_entity_poly.pdbx_strand_id
1 'polypeptide(L)'
;MQFFCVEYNASYAYHSLFGYFDRDNVALKGFAKFFKESSDEEREHAEKLMKYHNTRGGRVRLQSIVTPLTEFDHPEKGDALYGELPCMPIR
;
A
#
# COMPACT_ATOMS: atom_id res chain seq x y z
N MET A 1 2.51 -13.29 14.06
CA MET A 1 1.23 -12.80 13.50
C MET A 1 1.53 -11.44 12.85
N GLN A 2 2.07 -11.44 11.63
CA GLN A 2 2.61 -10.25 10.95
C GLN A 2 1.65 -9.71 9.86
N PHE A 3 0.65 -10.52 9.47
CA PHE A 3 -0.15 -10.29 8.25
C PHE A 3 -0.92 -8.96 8.24
N PHE A 4 -1.49 -8.51 9.35
CA PHE A 4 -2.18 -7.20 9.39
C PHE A 4 -1.25 -6.02 9.07
N CYS A 5 0.01 -6.04 9.53
CA CYS A 5 0.98 -4.99 9.22
C CYS A 5 1.39 -5.03 7.74
N VAL A 6 1.39 -6.21 7.11
CA VAL A 6 1.72 -6.34 5.69
C VAL A 6 0.65 -5.65 4.85
N GLU A 7 -0.64 -5.94 5.12
CA GLU A 7 -1.76 -5.31 4.42
C GLU A 7 -1.78 -3.79 4.63
N TYR A 8 -1.52 -3.31 5.85
CA TYR A 8 -1.42 -1.87 6.12
C TYR A 8 -0.22 -1.20 5.42
N ASN A 9 0.93 -1.86 5.34
CA ASN A 9 2.08 -1.34 4.59
C ASN A 9 1.76 -1.28 3.09
N ALA A 10 1.10 -2.30 2.52
CA ALA A 10 0.68 -2.30 1.13
C ALA A 10 -0.32 -1.16 0.85
N SER A 11 -1.35 -1.03 1.69
CA SER A 11 -2.32 0.07 1.63
C SER A 11 -1.63 1.44 1.66
N TYR A 12 -0.67 1.63 2.56
CA TYR A 12 0.04 2.90 2.71
C TYR A 12 0.95 3.23 1.52
N ALA A 13 1.56 2.22 0.89
CA ALA A 13 2.36 2.41 -0.30
C ALA A 13 1.51 2.68 -1.55
N TYR A 14 0.35 2.02 -1.71
CA TYR A 14 -0.60 2.38 -2.75
C TYR A 14 -1.15 3.80 -2.56
N HIS A 15 -1.30 4.23 -1.31
CA HIS A 15 -1.70 5.60 -1.01
C HIS A 15 -0.64 6.63 -1.43
N SER A 16 0.66 6.30 -1.27
CA SER A 16 1.72 7.19 -1.73
C SER A 16 1.80 7.27 -3.25
N LEU A 17 1.55 6.16 -3.95
CA LEU A 17 1.44 6.13 -5.41
C LEU A 17 0.26 6.97 -5.90
N PHE A 18 -0.90 6.87 -5.26
CA PHE A 18 -2.02 7.79 -5.52
C PHE A 18 -1.57 9.25 -5.41
N GLY A 19 -0.91 9.61 -4.31
CA GLY A 19 -0.40 10.96 -4.08
C GLY A 19 0.66 11.42 -5.08
N TYR A 20 1.40 10.52 -5.73
CA TYR A 20 2.33 10.83 -6.82
C TYR A 20 1.61 11.05 -8.15
N PHE A 21 0.72 10.13 -8.54
CA PHE A 21 0.03 10.18 -9.83
C PHE A 21 -1.09 11.24 -9.90
N ASP A 22 -1.61 11.69 -8.76
CA ASP A 22 -2.61 12.76 -8.67
C ASP A 22 -2.00 14.17 -8.76
N ARG A 23 -0.67 14.31 -8.71
CA ARG A 23 0.00 15.62 -8.82
C ARG A 23 -0.21 16.24 -10.20
N ASP A 24 -0.32 17.57 -10.25
CA ASP A 24 -0.53 18.33 -11.49
C ASP A 24 0.58 18.14 -12.54
N ASN A 25 1.81 17.83 -12.11
CA ASN A 25 2.96 17.61 -12.99
C ASN A 25 3.04 16.19 -13.59
N VAL A 26 2.34 15.21 -13.02
CA VAL A 26 2.23 13.84 -13.54
C VAL A 26 0.88 13.65 -14.24
N ALA A 27 -0.21 14.10 -13.60
CA ALA A 27 -1.58 14.19 -14.10
C ALA A 27 -2.17 12.88 -14.66
N LEU A 28 -1.70 11.72 -14.19
CA LEU A 28 -2.19 10.40 -14.61
C LEU A 28 -3.39 9.95 -13.77
N LYS A 29 -4.52 10.65 -13.90
CA LYS A 29 -5.74 10.45 -13.10
C LYS A 29 -6.30 9.02 -13.12
N GLY A 30 -6.09 8.28 -14.22
CA GLY A 30 -6.51 6.87 -14.32
C GLY A 30 -5.72 5.97 -13.36
N PHE A 31 -4.40 6.13 -13.32
CA PHE A 31 -3.53 5.42 -12.38
C PHE A 31 -3.77 5.88 -10.94
N ALA A 32 -3.95 7.19 -10.72
CA ALA A 32 -4.31 7.72 -9.40
C ALA A 32 -5.57 7.03 -8.86
N LYS A 33 -6.64 6.94 -9.67
CA LYS A 33 -7.86 6.24 -9.28
C LYS A 33 -7.61 4.76 -8.96
N PHE A 34 -6.87 4.06 -9.82
CA PHE A 34 -6.54 2.64 -9.62
C PHE A 34 -5.81 2.42 -8.28
N PHE A 35 -4.74 3.18 -8.02
CA PHE A 35 -3.97 3.02 -6.78
C PHE A 35 -4.74 3.44 -5.53
N LYS A 36 -5.66 4.40 -5.65
CA LYS A 36 -6.58 4.73 -4.57
C LYS A 36 -7.51 3.56 -4.23
N GLU A 37 -8.11 2.93 -5.25
CA GLU A 37 -8.99 1.77 -5.06
C GLU A 37 -8.21 0.57 -4.48
N SER A 38 -6.99 0.29 -4.98
CA SER A 38 -6.13 -0.76 -4.42
C SER A 38 -5.71 -0.48 -2.97
N SER A 39 -5.43 0.78 -2.61
CA SER A 39 -5.11 1.17 -1.23
C SER A 39 -6.27 0.89 -0.28
N ASP A 40 -7.50 1.17 -0.71
CA ASP A 40 -8.70 0.93 0.08
C ASP A 40 -8.99 -0.57 0.23
N GLU A 41 -8.80 -1.38 -0.83
CA GLU A 41 -8.98 -2.84 -0.80
C GLU A 41 -8.05 -3.52 0.22
N GLU A 42 -6.76 -3.19 0.22
CA GLU A 42 -5.83 -3.80 1.19
C GLU A 42 -6.11 -3.37 2.63
N ARG A 43 -6.65 -2.16 2.83
CA ARG A 43 -7.09 -1.72 4.16
C ARG A 43 -8.29 -2.55 4.62
N GLU A 44 -9.25 -2.84 3.74
CA GLU A 44 -10.37 -3.74 4.06
C GLU A 44 -9.90 -5.16 4.40
N HIS A 45 -8.89 -5.67 3.69
CA HIS A 45 -8.25 -6.95 4.01
C HIS A 45 -7.63 -6.94 5.41
N ALA A 46 -6.87 -5.90 5.76
CA ALA A 46 -6.27 -5.73 7.09
C ALA A 46 -7.34 -5.74 8.19
N GLU A 47 -8.43 -4.99 8.00
CA GLU A 47 -9.53 -4.91 8.95
C GLU A 47 -10.27 -6.24 9.13
N LYS A 48 -10.50 -6.98 8.03
CA LYS A 48 -11.14 -8.30 8.07
C LYS A 48 -10.29 -9.29 8.86
N LEU A 49 -8.98 -9.28 8.67
CA LEU A 49 -8.04 -10.11 9.44
C LEU A 49 -8.01 -9.71 10.92
N MET A 50 -8.03 -8.41 11.24
CA MET A 50 -8.11 -7.93 12.62
C MET A 50 -9.41 -8.39 13.30
N LYS A 51 -10.56 -8.25 12.63
CA LYS A 51 -11.85 -8.73 13.13
C LYS A 51 -11.82 -10.24 13.36
N TYR A 52 -11.30 -11.00 12.40
CA TYR A 52 -11.15 -12.45 12.54
C TYR A 52 -10.26 -12.84 13.72
N HIS A 53 -9.10 -12.18 13.87
CA HIS A 53 -8.18 -12.43 14.98
C HIS A 53 -8.82 -12.15 16.34
N ASN A 54 -9.56 -11.04 16.46
CA ASN A 54 -10.31 -10.70 17.67
C ASN A 54 -11.39 -11.74 17.99
N THR A 55 -12.14 -12.20 16.98
CA THR A 55 -13.16 -13.25 17.15
C THR A 55 -12.57 -14.58 17.65
N ARG A 56 -11.30 -14.87 17.30
CA ARG A 56 -10.58 -16.08 17.76
C ARG A 56 -9.95 -15.91 19.15
N GLY A 57 -10.22 -14.81 19.86
CA GLY A 57 -9.66 -14.52 21.19
C GLY A 57 -8.21 -14.04 21.13
N GLY A 58 -7.70 -13.72 19.94
CA GLY A 58 -6.39 -13.15 19.74
C GLY A 58 -6.33 -11.67 20.13
N ARG A 59 -5.15 -11.19 20.51
CA ARG A 59 -4.89 -9.76 20.73
C ARG A 59 -4.15 -9.18 19.53
N VAL A 60 -4.71 -8.16 18.90
CA VAL A 60 -4.02 -7.42 17.83
C VAL A 60 -2.90 -6.57 18.44
N ARG A 61 -1.72 -6.60 17.81
CA ARG A 61 -0.58 -5.74 18.16
C ARG A 61 -0.07 -5.04 16.91
N LEU A 62 -0.60 -3.85 16.63
CA LEU A 62 -0.12 -3.03 15.51
C LEU A 62 1.35 -2.67 15.72
N GLN A 63 2.16 -2.83 14.66
CA GLN A 63 3.56 -2.42 14.63
C GLN A 63 3.70 -1.16 13.79
N SER A 64 4.87 -0.52 13.85
CA SER A 64 5.19 0.61 12.99
C SER A 64 5.09 0.23 11.52
N ILE A 65 4.41 1.06 10.75
CA ILE A 65 4.34 1.00 9.29
C ILE A 65 5.58 1.74 8.76
N VAL A 66 6.23 1.18 7.75
CA VAL A 66 7.40 1.80 7.13
C VAL A 66 6.92 2.95 6.24
N THR A 67 7.61 4.10 6.31
CA THR A 67 7.30 5.24 5.44
C THR A 67 7.53 4.85 3.97
N PRO A 68 6.51 4.97 3.10
CA PRO A 68 6.62 4.60 1.71
C PRO A 68 7.42 5.65 0.95
N LEU A 69 7.93 5.26 -0.21
CA LEU A 69 8.55 6.21 -1.13
C LEU A 69 7.48 7.19 -1.64
N THR A 70 7.90 8.44 -1.82
CA THR A 70 7.05 9.58 -2.22
C THR A 70 7.42 10.16 -3.57
N GLU A 71 8.64 9.87 -4.05
CA GLU A 71 9.14 10.24 -5.37
C GLU A 71 9.52 8.96 -6.12
N PHE A 72 9.05 8.84 -7.35
CA PHE A 72 9.20 7.65 -8.19
C PHE A 72 9.91 7.95 -9.52
N ASP A 73 10.64 9.07 -9.57
CA ASP A 73 11.27 9.59 -10.77
C ASP A 73 12.62 8.88 -11.00
N HIS A 74 12.65 7.88 -11.90
CA HIS A 74 13.87 7.15 -12.25
C HIS A 74 14.29 7.41 -13.70
N PRO A 75 15.49 8.02 -13.93
CA PRO A 75 15.91 8.50 -15.25
C PRO A 75 16.20 7.41 -16.31
N GLU A 76 16.23 6.13 -15.95
CA GLU A 76 16.60 5.02 -16.86
C GLU A 76 15.46 4.02 -17.11
N LYS A 77 14.40 4.02 -16.27
CA LYS A 77 13.35 2.97 -16.31
C LYS A 77 11.92 3.49 -16.43
N GLY A 78 11.70 4.81 -16.38
CA GLY A 78 10.37 5.42 -16.44
C GLY A 78 9.52 5.10 -15.21
N ASP A 79 8.42 5.84 -15.03
CA ASP A 79 7.53 5.80 -13.85
C ASP A 79 6.87 4.43 -13.56
N ALA A 80 7.06 3.43 -14.42
CA ALA A 80 6.25 2.22 -14.47
C ALA A 80 6.77 1.03 -13.64
N LEU A 81 7.93 1.12 -12.98
CA LEU A 81 8.61 -0.07 -12.42
C LEU A 81 8.81 -0.10 -10.89
N TYR A 82 8.18 0.80 -10.13
CA TYR A 82 8.27 0.79 -8.66
C TYR A 82 7.27 -0.14 -7.94
N GLY A 83 6.65 -1.05 -8.70
CA GLY A 83 5.83 -2.13 -8.14
C GLY A 83 6.61 -3.14 -7.27
N GLU A 84 7.94 -3.07 -7.23
CA GLU A 84 8.74 -3.79 -6.24
C GLU A 84 8.65 -3.08 -4.88
N LEU A 85 7.49 -3.19 -4.25
CA LEU A 85 7.34 -2.92 -2.82
C LEU A 85 8.34 -3.81 -2.08
N PRO A 86 9.33 -3.25 -1.37
CA PRO A 86 10.33 -4.03 -0.62
C PRO A 86 9.70 -4.88 0.50
N CYS A 87 8.39 -4.77 0.73
CA CYS A 87 7.60 -5.53 1.68
C CYS A 87 6.76 -6.67 1.06
N MET A 88 6.74 -6.83 -0.26
CA MET A 88 5.95 -7.90 -0.92
C MET A 88 6.86 -8.90 -1.64
N PRO A 89 7.30 -9.98 -0.98
CA PRO A 89 7.61 -11.20 -1.70
C PRO A 89 6.28 -11.83 -2.13
N ILE A 90 5.82 -11.52 -3.34
CA ILE A 90 4.91 -12.44 -4.06
C ILE A 90 5.73 -13.14 -5.15
N ARG A 91 6.67 -13.98 -4.71
CA ARG A 91 6.83 -15.36 -5.18
C ARG A 91 7.72 -16.17 -4.25
#